data_AF-A0A914NGN7-F1
#
_entry.id   AF-A0A914NGN7-F1
#
_cell.length_a   1.000
_cell.length_b   1.000
_cell.length_c   1.000
_cell.angle_alpha   90.00
_cell.angle_beta   90.00
_cell.angle_gamma   90.00
#
_symmetry.space_group_name_H-M   'P 1'
#
loop_
_entity.id
_entity.type
_entity.pdbx_description
1 polymer ?
#
loop_
_entity_poly.entity_id
_entity_poly.type
_entity_poly.pdbx_seq_one_letter_code
_entity_poly.pdbx_strand_id
1 'polypeptide(L)'
;RWTKHFFCVSAWNDNGVPEFIDQTANELLYRSDFFAGLGWMMTRDFWQEIGPKWPPGFWDDFIREPAQRKNRSCIRPELSRTGMTNFGQKGASGGLFFNRHLKRIFLNQKPTNFNQLDLSYLLKQKYDSSFLKKVYSIKNASLNEILMKNVEENGQNEFRIEYESMDNFLNIARKIGIMADSKAGVPRTAYLGIISFFLKGNRIFITPSNSTKWNGYDTKWEAPRIVLDGL
;
A
#
# COMPACT_ATOMS: atom_id res chain seq x y z
N ARG A 1 -25.07 1.78 2.95
CA ARG A 1 -25.09 0.58 2.09
C ARG A 1 -23.66 0.31 1.62
N TRP A 2 -23.11 -0.86 1.92
CA TRP A 2 -21.77 -1.25 1.46
C TRP A 2 -21.75 -1.23 -0.08
N THR A 3 -20.92 -0.38 -0.66
CA THR A 3 -20.78 -0.31 -2.13
C THR A 3 -19.89 -1.47 -2.58
N LYS A 4 -20.17 -2.10 -3.73
CA LYS A 4 -19.40 -3.21 -4.34
C LYS A 4 -17.94 -2.87 -4.72
N HIS A 5 -17.37 -1.82 -4.14
CA HIS A 5 -16.08 -1.22 -4.46
C HIS A 5 -15.00 -1.47 -3.39
N PHE A 6 -15.37 -2.05 -2.25
CA PHE A 6 -14.42 -2.50 -1.23
C PHE A 6 -14.79 -3.89 -0.75
N PHE A 7 -13.78 -4.70 -0.45
CA PHE A 7 -13.97 -6.09 -0.01
C PHE A 7 -13.26 -6.43 1.30
N CYS A 8 -12.32 -5.57 1.74
CA CYS A 8 -11.61 -5.80 2.97
C CYS A 8 -11.21 -4.52 3.72
N VAL A 9 -10.94 -4.68 5.00
CA VAL A 9 -10.21 -3.69 5.83
C VAL A 9 -9.03 -4.43 6.42
N SER A 10 -7.82 -3.97 6.12
CA SER A 10 -6.57 -4.52 6.63
C SER A 10 -6.03 -3.65 7.75
N ALA A 11 -5.51 -4.27 8.80
CA ALA A 11 -4.75 -3.63 9.87
C ALA A 11 -3.29 -3.34 9.47
N TRP A 12 -2.86 -3.79 8.30
CA TRP A 12 -1.45 -3.79 7.89
C TRP A 12 -1.14 -2.74 6.82
N ASN A 13 -0.03 -2.04 7.02
CA ASN A 13 0.65 -1.24 6.01
C ASN A 13 1.94 -1.97 5.58
N ASP A 14 2.01 -2.46 4.34
CA ASP A 14 3.19 -3.16 3.81
C ASP A 14 4.47 -2.29 3.84
N ASN A 15 4.34 -0.97 3.68
CA ASN A 15 5.44 -0.01 3.81
C ASN A 15 5.47 0.65 5.20
N GLY A 16 4.90 -0.01 6.21
CA GLY A 16 4.67 0.52 7.56
C GLY A 16 5.88 0.50 8.50
N VAL A 17 7.12 0.58 8.00
CA VAL A 17 8.32 0.68 8.85
C VAL A 17 8.51 2.13 9.33
N PRO A 18 9.15 2.38 10.48
CA PRO A 18 9.28 3.71 11.09
C PRO A 18 9.81 4.81 10.17
N GLU A 19 10.70 4.46 9.23
CA GLU A 19 11.30 5.39 8.28
C GLU A 19 10.34 5.85 7.19
N PHE A 20 9.26 5.08 6.95
CA PHE A 20 8.34 5.27 5.83
C PHE A 20 6.91 5.67 6.21
N ILE A 21 6.70 6.05 7.47
CA ILE A 21 5.38 6.42 8.02
C ILE A 21 5.43 7.75 8.77
N ASP A 22 4.30 8.46 8.76
CA ASP A 22 4.08 9.57 9.67
C ASP A 22 3.51 9.04 11.00
N GLN A 23 4.37 8.89 12.00
CA GLN A 23 4.00 8.38 13.33
C GLN A 23 3.01 9.28 14.08
N THR A 24 2.78 10.51 13.62
CA THR A 24 1.77 11.42 14.18
C THR A 24 0.38 11.20 13.56
N ALA A 25 0.32 10.64 12.35
CA ALA A 25 -0.92 10.44 11.58
C ALA A 25 -1.68 9.17 12.00
N ASN A 26 -2.02 9.08 13.28
CA ASN A 26 -2.66 7.91 13.87
C ASN A 26 -4.01 7.56 13.20
N GLU A 27 -4.79 8.57 12.82
CA GLU A 27 -6.15 8.41 12.29
C GLU A 27 -6.21 8.22 10.77
N LEU A 28 -5.08 8.35 10.09
CA LEU A 28 -5.02 8.38 8.64
C LEU A 28 -5.21 6.98 8.05
N LEU A 29 -6.19 6.87 7.15
CA LEU A 29 -6.52 5.66 6.41
C LEU A 29 -6.44 5.92 4.91
N TYR A 30 -6.20 4.84 4.16
CA TYR A 30 -6.07 4.86 2.71
C TYR A 30 -6.95 3.79 2.09
N ARG A 31 -7.31 3.98 0.82
CA ARG A 31 -7.70 2.87 -0.05
C ARG A 31 -6.44 2.21 -0.59
N SER A 32 -6.47 0.91 -0.85
CA SER A 32 -5.39 0.19 -1.53
C SER A 32 -5.94 -0.95 -2.37
N ASP A 33 -5.45 -1.06 -3.61
CA ASP A 33 -5.75 -2.17 -4.51
C ASP A 33 -4.92 -3.43 -4.16
N PHE A 34 -3.86 -3.27 -3.36
CA PHE A 34 -3.07 -4.39 -2.87
C PHE A 34 -3.75 -5.03 -1.66
N PHE A 35 -4.01 -6.34 -1.73
CA PHE A 35 -4.53 -7.10 -0.59
C PHE A 35 -3.39 -7.46 0.37
N ALA A 36 -3.29 -6.72 1.48
CA ALA A 36 -2.24 -6.89 2.48
C ALA A 36 -2.48 -8.09 3.43
N GLY A 37 -3.73 -8.42 3.74
CA GLY A 37 -4.06 -9.46 4.71
C GLY A 37 -3.66 -9.08 6.15
N LEU A 38 -2.86 -9.92 6.80
CA LEU A 38 -2.17 -9.65 8.08
C LEU A 38 -2.99 -8.93 9.16
N GLY A 39 -4.16 -9.50 9.47
CA GLY A 39 -5.17 -8.89 10.34
C GLY A 39 -6.19 -8.12 9.53
N TRP A 40 -7.15 -8.82 8.93
CA TRP A 40 -8.09 -8.23 8.00
C TRP A 40 -9.51 -8.72 8.24
N MET A 41 -10.47 -7.88 7.86
CA MET A 41 -11.89 -8.21 7.84
C MET A 41 -12.35 -8.38 6.39
N MET A 42 -13.30 -9.30 6.16
CA MET A 42 -13.96 -9.51 4.87
C MET A 42 -15.47 -9.43 5.00
N THR A 43 -16.16 -9.07 3.93
CA THR A 43 -17.64 -9.12 3.92
C THR A 43 -18.12 -10.55 3.68
N ARG A 44 -19.32 -10.88 4.21
CA ARG A 44 -19.98 -12.16 3.94
C ARG A 44 -20.20 -12.39 2.44
N ASP A 45 -20.62 -11.35 1.72
CA ASP A 45 -20.88 -11.45 0.27
C ASP A 45 -19.60 -11.76 -0.51
N PHE A 46 -18.45 -11.22 -0.10
CA PHE A 46 -17.16 -11.56 -0.71
C PHE A 46 -16.80 -13.02 -0.44
N TRP A 47 -17.01 -13.51 0.79
CA TRP A 47 -16.80 -14.93 1.10
C TRP A 47 -17.69 -15.85 0.27
N GLN A 48 -18.99 -15.54 0.14
CA GLN A 48 -19.91 -16.31 -0.70
C GLN A 48 -19.48 -16.35 -2.18
N GLU A 49 -18.80 -15.30 -2.66
CA GLU A 49 -18.27 -15.22 -4.02
C GLU A 49 -17.00 -16.08 -4.23
N ILE A 50 -16.05 -16.05 -3.29
CA ILE A 50 -14.74 -16.70 -3.48
C ILE A 50 -14.64 -18.09 -2.84
N GLY A 51 -15.44 -18.38 -1.81
CA GLY A 51 -15.42 -19.65 -1.08
C GLY A 51 -15.63 -20.88 -1.97
N PRO A 52 -16.60 -20.88 -2.92
CA PRO A 52 -16.80 -22.00 -3.84
C PRO A 52 -15.61 -22.29 -4.78
N LYS A 53 -14.68 -21.33 -4.94
CA LYS A 53 -13.51 -21.43 -5.81
C LYS A 53 -12.20 -21.23 -5.03
N TRP A 54 -12.23 -21.50 -3.73
CA TRP A 54 -11.07 -21.32 -2.85
C TRP A 54 -9.92 -22.24 -3.29
N PRO A 55 -8.67 -21.74 -3.36
CA PRO A 55 -7.55 -22.53 -3.86
C PRO A 55 -7.02 -23.50 -2.79
N PRO A 56 -6.33 -24.58 -3.20
CA PRO A 56 -5.70 -25.50 -2.25
C PRO A 56 -4.48 -24.91 -1.52
N GLY A 57 -3.92 -23.81 -2.01
CA GLY A 57 -2.78 -23.10 -1.42
C GLY A 57 -2.64 -21.68 -1.96
N PHE A 58 -1.70 -20.90 -1.41
CA PHE A 58 -1.42 -19.51 -1.83
C PHE A 58 -2.67 -18.62 -1.92
N TRP A 59 -3.55 -18.77 -0.92
CA TRP A 59 -4.87 -18.15 -0.91
C TRP A 59 -4.82 -16.61 -0.94
N ASP A 60 -3.77 -16.02 -0.38
CA ASP A 60 -3.57 -14.58 -0.33
C ASP A 60 -3.19 -14.03 -1.71
N ASP A 61 -2.32 -14.73 -2.45
CA ASP A 61 -2.02 -14.41 -3.85
C ASP A 61 -3.25 -14.63 -4.74
N PHE A 62 -4.02 -15.70 -4.53
CA PHE A 62 -5.30 -15.91 -5.23
C PHE A 62 -6.28 -14.75 -5.04
N ILE A 63 -6.37 -14.17 -3.84
CA ILE A 63 -7.23 -12.99 -3.62
C ILE A 63 -6.72 -11.75 -4.37
N ARG A 64 -5.40 -11.61 -4.58
CA ARG A 64 -4.77 -10.48 -5.28
C ARG A 64 -5.04 -10.49 -6.78
N GLU A 65 -5.26 -11.66 -7.37
CA GLU A 65 -5.58 -11.84 -8.79
C GLU A 65 -6.80 -11.01 -9.22
N PRO A 66 -6.80 -10.43 -10.44
CA PRO A 66 -7.87 -9.56 -10.90
C PRO A 66 -9.22 -10.28 -11.01
N ALA A 67 -9.24 -11.59 -11.26
CA ALA A 67 -10.45 -12.40 -11.32
C ALA A 67 -11.18 -12.50 -9.96
N GLN A 68 -10.45 -12.33 -8.86
CA GLN A 68 -10.96 -12.31 -7.49
C GLN A 68 -11.14 -10.86 -7.04
N ARG A 69 -10.11 -10.02 -7.18
CA ARG A 69 -10.15 -8.63 -6.75
C ARG A 69 -11.23 -7.81 -7.45
N LYS A 70 -11.48 -8.04 -8.74
CA LYS A 70 -12.51 -7.35 -9.55
C LYS A 70 -12.53 -5.83 -9.37
N ASN A 71 -11.36 -5.20 -9.38
CA ASN A 71 -11.17 -3.76 -9.18
C ASN A 71 -11.76 -3.20 -7.87
N ARG A 72 -11.92 -4.07 -6.86
CA ARG A 72 -12.24 -3.67 -5.49
C ARG A 72 -10.95 -3.38 -4.75
N SER A 73 -11.03 -2.49 -3.77
CA SER A 73 -9.90 -2.13 -2.92
C SER A 73 -10.17 -2.52 -1.47
N CYS A 74 -9.12 -2.50 -0.66
CA CYS A 74 -9.21 -2.54 0.78
C CYS A 74 -9.03 -1.15 1.39
N ILE A 75 -9.39 -1.02 2.66
CA ILE A 75 -8.92 0.08 3.51
C ILE A 75 -7.67 -0.40 4.26
N ARG A 76 -6.64 0.43 4.37
CA ARG A 76 -5.44 0.19 5.20
C ARG A 76 -5.05 1.45 5.99
N PRO A 77 -4.38 1.34 7.14
CA PRO A 77 -3.94 2.49 7.91
C PRO A 77 -2.59 3.05 7.43
N GLU A 78 -2.23 4.24 7.93
CA GLU A 78 -0.85 4.73 7.93
C GLU A 78 0.02 3.91 8.90
N LEU A 79 -0.40 3.81 10.16
CA LEU A 79 0.29 3.03 11.19
C LEU A 79 -0.36 1.66 11.33
N SER A 80 0.40 0.57 11.22
CA SER A 80 -0.18 -0.77 11.34
C SER A 80 -0.81 -0.99 12.73
N ARG A 81 -1.93 -1.71 12.76
CA ARG A 81 -2.65 -2.14 13.98
C ARG A 81 -2.39 -3.59 14.36
N THR A 82 -1.61 -4.27 13.55
CA THR A 82 -1.02 -5.57 13.79
C THR A 82 0.49 -5.47 13.56
N GLY A 83 1.24 -6.34 14.23
CA GLY A 83 2.69 -6.40 14.14
C GLY A 83 3.13 -7.85 14.09
N MET A 84 4.30 -8.10 13.49
CA MET A 84 4.87 -9.43 13.46
C MET A 84 5.56 -9.73 14.79
N THR A 85 5.33 -10.91 15.36
CA THR A 85 6.04 -11.36 16.56
C THR A 85 7.40 -11.94 16.20
N ASN A 86 8.30 -12.05 17.19
CA ASN A 86 9.62 -12.69 17.00
C ASN A 86 9.52 -14.15 16.53
N PHE A 87 8.38 -14.82 16.78
CA PHE A 87 8.13 -16.19 16.32
C PHE A 87 7.79 -16.28 14.83
N GLY A 88 7.34 -15.18 14.22
CA GLY A 88 6.95 -15.13 12.80
C GLY A 88 8.09 -15.39 11.82
N GLN A 89 9.34 -15.49 12.28
CA GLN A 89 10.48 -15.89 11.46
C GLN A 89 10.35 -17.34 10.98
N LYS A 90 9.73 -18.20 11.80
CA LYS A 90 9.53 -19.62 11.50
C LYS A 90 8.10 -19.80 11.00
N GLY A 91 7.94 -20.12 9.72
CA GLY A 91 6.63 -20.31 9.11
C GLY A 91 6.72 -20.90 7.70
N ALA A 92 5.57 -21.02 7.04
CA ALA A 92 5.45 -21.67 5.73
C ALA A 92 6.33 -21.08 4.62
N SER A 93 6.74 -19.81 4.74
CA SER A 93 7.61 -19.12 3.78
C SER A 93 9.11 -19.20 4.12
N GLY A 94 9.51 -19.90 5.18
CA GLY A 94 10.92 -19.94 5.63
C GLY A 94 11.46 -18.59 6.11
N GLY A 95 10.58 -17.63 6.45
CA GLY A 95 10.99 -16.29 6.92
C GLY A 95 11.23 -15.29 5.80
N LEU A 96 10.72 -15.53 4.59
CA LEU A 96 10.78 -14.58 3.47
C LEU A 96 10.31 -13.18 3.89
N PHE A 97 11.09 -12.16 3.54
CA PHE A 97 10.92 -10.75 3.94
C PHE A 97 10.89 -10.44 5.45
N PHE A 98 10.97 -11.44 6.34
CA PHE A 98 10.82 -11.26 7.78
C PHE A 98 11.86 -10.27 8.34
N ASN A 99 13.14 -10.52 8.04
CA ASN A 99 14.23 -9.72 8.56
C ASN A 99 14.35 -8.33 7.94
N ARG A 100 14.01 -8.19 6.65
CA ARG A 100 14.14 -6.93 5.92
C ARG A 100 12.94 -6.00 6.16
N HIS A 101 11.72 -6.56 6.25
CA HIS A 101 10.47 -5.79 6.27
C HIS A 101 9.54 -6.19 7.44
N LEU A 102 9.02 -7.43 7.46
CA LEU A 102 7.84 -7.75 8.29
C LEU A 102 8.06 -7.54 9.80
N LYS A 103 9.23 -7.86 10.33
CA LYS A 103 9.54 -7.67 11.76
C LYS A 103 9.71 -6.20 12.17
N ARG A 104 9.94 -5.31 11.19
CA ARG A 104 10.19 -3.88 11.41
C ARG A 104 8.91 -3.05 11.28
N ILE A 105 7.79 -3.65 10.88
CA ILE A 105 6.53 -2.94 10.78
C ILE A 105 6.14 -2.37 12.14
N PHE A 106 5.90 -1.07 12.16
CA PHE A 106 5.57 -0.33 13.37
C PHE A 106 4.16 -0.68 13.82
N LEU A 107 4.06 -1.28 15.00
CA LEU A 107 2.79 -1.50 15.67
C LEU A 107 2.38 -0.23 16.42
N ASN A 108 1.29 0.39 15.98
CA ASN A 108 0.73 1.55 16.65
C ASN A 108 0.36 1.25 18.11
N GLN A 109 0.81 2.12 19.02
CA GLN A 109 0.58 2.00 20.47
C GLN A 109 -0.50 2.97 20.97
N LYS A 110 -0.99 3.89 20.14
CA LYS A 110 -1.96 4.91 20.53
C LYS A 110 -3.37 4.52 20.08
N PRO A 111 -4.34 4.32 20.98
CA PRO A 111 -5.70 3.99 20.58
C PRO A 111 -6.32 5.11 19.73
N THR A 112 -7.21 4.73 18.81
CA THR A 112 -7.97 5.65 17.96
C THR A 112 -9.43 5.25 18.02
N ASN A 113 -10.33 6.18 18.36
CA ASN A 113 -11.76 5.91 18.31
C ASN A 113 -12.32 6.23 16.92
N PHE A 114 -12.11 5.32 15.97
CA PHE A 114 -12.59 5.49 14.59
C PHE A 114 -14.12 5.68 14.47
N ASN A 115 -14.91 5.26 15.47
CA ASN A 115 -16.36 5.46 15.48
C ASN A 115 -16.77 6.92 15.68
N GLN A 116 -15.86 7.78 16.15
CA GLN A 116 -16.10 9.21 16.34
C GLN A 116 -15.62 10.06 15.16
N LEU A 117 -14.98 9.45 14.16
CA LEU A 117 -14.42 10.16 13.01
C LEU A 117 -15.35 10.08 11.79
N ASP A 118 -15.38 11.14 10.97
CA ASP A 118 -16.00 11.05 9.65
C ASP A 118 -15.07 10.32 8.68
N LEU A 119 -15.36 9.04 8.45
CA LEU A 119 -14.64 8.21 7.48
C LEU A 119 -15.25 8.25 6.08
N SER A 120 -16.22 9.13 5.81
CA SER A 120 -16.89 9.21 4.52
C SER A 120 -15.95 9.58 3.38
N TYR A 121 -14.79 10.19 3.67
CA TYR A 121 -13.74 10.46 2.69
C TYR A 121 -13.22 9.19 2.01
N LEU A 122 -13.33 8.02 2.65
CA LEU A 122 -12.91 6.72 2.09
C LEU A 122 -13.90 6.12 1.10
N LEU A 123 -15.09 6.69 0.94
CA LEU A 123 -16.05 6.27 -0.08
C LEU A 123 -15.44 6.50 -1.46
N LYS A 124 -15.43 5.46 -2.32
CA LYS A 124 -14.67 5.46 -3.59
C LYS A 124 -14.79 6.75 -4.40
N GLN A 125 -16.01 7.22 -4.65
CA GLN A 125 -16.23 8.44 -5.44
C GLN A 125 -15.58 9.69 -4.81
N LYS A 126 -15.74 9.86 -3.49
CA LYS A 126 -15.13 10.97 -2.74
C LYS A 126 -13.60 10.81 -2.71
N TYR A 127 -13.11 9.60 -2.44
CA TYR A 127 -11.69 9.32 -2.35
C TYR A 127 -10.99 9.54 -3.70
N ASP A 128 -11.49 8.95 -4.78
CA ASP A 128 -10.89 9.09 -6.11
C ASP A 128 -10.81 10.56 -6.53
N SER A 129 -11.91 11.31 -6.36
CA SER A 129 -11.97 12.71 -6.75
C SER A 129 -10.99 13.57 -5.94
N SER A 130 -10.98 13.44 -4.61
CA SER A 130 -10.13 14.27 -3.76
C SER A 130 -8.67 13.85 -3.80
N PHE A 131 -8.39 12.55 -3.73
CA PHE A 131 -7.05 12.00 -3.69
C PHE A 131 -6.30 12.22 -5.00
N LEU A 132 -6.92 11.90 -6.14
CA LEU A 132 -6.27 12.11 -7.45
C LEU A 132 -6.05 13.60 -7.71
N LYS A 133 -7.05 14.45 -7.45
CA LYS A 133 -6.90 15.91 -7.60
C LYS A 133 -5.75 16.44 -6.74
N LYS A 134 -5.67 16.01 -5.47
CA LYS A 134 -4.59 16.39 -4.55
C LYS A 134 -3.24 15.92 -5.10
N VAL A 135 -3.06 14.62 -5.31
CA VAL A 135 -1.78 14.02 -5.68
C VAL A 135 -1.26 14.60 -6.99
N TYR A 136 -2.08 14.69 -8.03
CA TYR A 136 -1.63 15.19 -9.33
C TYR A 136 -1.51 16.72 -9.41
N SER A 137 -1.98 17.46 -8.41
CA SER A 137 -1.68 18.90 -8.29
C SER A 137 -0.27 19.18 -7.78
N ILE A 138 0.38 18.19 -7.16
CA ILE A 138 1.75 18.29 -6.66
C ILE A 138 2.72 18.28 -7.86
N LYS A 139 3.67 19.23 -7.85
CA LYS A 139 4.73 19.30 -8.86
C LYS A 139 5.62 18.06 -8.78
N ASN A 140 5.89 17.43 -9.93
CA ASN A 140 6.82 16.32 -10.02
C ASN A 140 8.23 16.78 -9.60
N ALA A 141 8.91 15.96 -8.83
CA ALA A 141 10.26 16.19 -8.33
C ALA A 141 11.12 14.95 -8.55
N SER A 142 12.41 15.14 -8.78
CA SER A 142 13.33 14.01 -8.91
C SER A 142 13.62 13.37 -7.54
N LEU A 143 13.98 12.08 -7.54
CA LEU A 143 14.37 11.39 -6.31
C LEU A 143 15.55 12.10 -5.61
N ASN A 144 16.51 12.59 -6.40
CA ASN A 144 17.67 13.30 -5.85
C ASN A 144 17.26 14.61 -5.17
N GLU A 145 16.35 15.39 -5.76
CA GLU A 145 15.82 16.60 -5.13
C GLU A 145 15.18 16.29 -3.78
N ILE A 146 14.37 15.24 -3.69
CA ILE A 146 13.70 14.85 -2.43
C ILE A 146 14.72 14.39 -1.39
N LEU A 147 15.76 13.65 -1.80
CA LEU A 147 16.80 13.15 -0.89
C LEU A 147 17.75 14.25 -0.39
N MET A 148 18.00 15.27 -1.22
CA MET A 148 18.86 16.42 -0.94
C MET A 148 18.16 17.55 -0.18
N LYS A 149 16.83 17.61 -0.19
CA LYS A 149 16.10 18.54 0.66
C LYS A 149 16.38 18.20 2.13
N ASN A 150 17.07 19.11 2.81
CA ASN A 150 17.26 19.04 4.25
C ASN A 150 15.90 19.07 4.94
N VAL A 151 15.83 18.50 6.15
CA VAL A 151 14.65 18.49 7.04
C VAL A 151 14.28 19.90 7.53
N GLU A 152 14.91 20.93 6.97
CA GLU A 152 14.83 22.31 7.41
C GLU A 152 13.80 23.06 6.57
N GLU A 153 12.55 22.92 6.99
CA GLU A 153 11.52 23.96 7.02
C GLU A 153 10.21 23.30 7.46
N ASN A 154 9.82 23.52 8.72
CA ASN A 154 8.49 23.50 9.37
C ASN A 154 7.21 23.04 8.61
N GLY A 155 7.25 22.08 7.70
CA GLY A 155 6.10 21.69 6.89
C GLY A 155 6.19 20.24 6.45
N GLN A 156 5.10 19.52 6.66
CA GLN A 156 4.79 18.22 6.04
C GLN A 156 4.68 18.41 4.52
N ASN A 157 5.81 18.65 3.84
CA ASN A 157 5.80 18.88 2.41
C ASN A 157 5.34 17.62 1.69
N GLU A 158 4.65 17.82 0.56
CA GLU A 158 4.19 16.74 -0.27
C GLU A 158 4.94 16.74 -1.60
N PHE A 159 5.46 15.58 -1.99
CA PHE A 159 6.21 15.40 -3.23
C PHE A 159 5.59 14.30 -4.08
N ARG A 160 5.69 14.48 -5.39
CA ARG A 160 5.29 13.49 -6.39
C ARG A 160 6.51 13.07 -7.20
N ILE A 161 6.70 11.77 -7.36
CA ILE A 161 7.70 11.16 -8.23
C ILE A 161 6.96 10.35 -9.28
N GLU A 162 7.15 10.66 -10.54
CA GLU A 162 6.54 9.90 -11.63
C GLU A 162 7.32 8.62 -11.95
N TYR A 163 6.58 7.58 -12.35
CA TYR A 163 7.13 6.40 -12.99
C TYR A 163 6.37 6.08 -14.29
N GLU A 164 7.09 5.56 -15.28
CA GLU A 164 6.52 5.27 -16.61
C GLU A 164 6.35 3.77 -16.88
N SER A 165 7.06 2.93 -16.13
CA SER A 165 7.02 1.47 -16.24
C SER A 165 7.22 0.81 -14.88
N MET A 166 6.89 -0.48 -14.78
CA MET A 166 7.16 -1.24 -13.55
C MET A 166 8.66 -1.26 -13.23
N ASP A 167 9.54 -1.44 -14.20
CA ASP A 167 11.00 -1.40 -13.96
C ASP A 167 11.45 -0.06 -13.39
N ASN A 168 10.89 1.03 -13.90
CA ASN A 168 11.16 2.37 -13.37
C ASN A 168 10.66 2.50 -11.93
N PHE A 169 9.45 2.03 -11.61
CA PHE A 169 8.93 1.97 -10.25
C PHE A 169 9.86 1.14 -9.34
N LEU A 170 10.22 -0.08 -9.74
CA LEU A 170 11.07 -0.98 -8.96
C LEU A 170 12.45 -0.35 -8.69
N ASN A 171 13.00 0.38 -9.66
CA ASN A 171 14.25 1.13 -9.48
C ASN A 171 14.12 2.24 -8.44
N ILE A 172 13.02 3.01 -8.47
CA ILE A 172 12.74 4.05 -7.47
C ILE A 172 12.55 3.42 -6.08
N ALA A 173 11.70 2.41 -5.99
CA ALA A 173 11.37 1.70 -4.75
C ALA A 173 12.63 1.13 -4.07
N ARG A 174 13.50 0.46 -4.84
CA ARG A 174 14.77 -0.10 -4.32
C ARG A 174 15.74 0.98 -3.82
N LYS A 175 15.86 2.11 -4.54
CA LYS A 175 16.73 3.22 -4.11
C LYS A 175 16.24 3.88 -2.81
N ILE A 176 14.92 3.92 -2.60
CA ILE A 176 14.31 4.47 -1.38
C ILE A 176 14.34 3.45 -0.24
N GLY A 177 14.17 2.16 -0.55
CA GLY A 177 14.11 1.06 0.41
C GLY A 177 12.69 0.65 0.81
N ILE A 178 11.65 1.17 0.16
CA ILE A 178 10.28 0.65 0.29
C ILE A 178 10.14 -0.70 -0.41
N MET A 179 9.07 -1.46 -0.14
CA MET A 179 8.86 -2.76 -0.77
C MET A 179 8.79 -2.62 -2.29
N ALA A 180 9.75 -3.25 -2.97
CA ALA A 180 9.91 -3.24 -4.42
C ALA A 180 9.36 -4.54 -5.04
N ASP A 181 8.16 -4.96 -4.64
CA ASP A 181 7.47 -6.09 -5.26
C ASP A 181 6.04 -5.75 -5.69
N SER A 182 5.51 -6.58 -6.58
CA SER A 182 4.14 -6.54 -7.06
C SER A 182 3.53 -7.93 -7.10
N LYS A 183 2.21 -7.98 -7.01
CA LYS A 183 1.41 -9.20 -7.19
C LYS A 183 0.30 -8.92 -8.19
N ALA A 184 0.19 -9.73 -9.24
CA ALA A 184 -0.73 -9.52 -10.36
C ALA A 184 -0.69 -8.06 -10.88
N GLY A 185 0.53 -7.50 -11.01
CA GLY A 185 0.75 -6.13 -11.46
C GLY A 185 0.60 -5.02 -10.43
N VAL A 186 0.12 -5.33 -9.21
CA VAL A 186 -0.18 -4.32 -8.19
C VAL A 186 0.99 -4.17 -7.22
N PRO A 187 1.64 -2.99 -7.12
CA PRO A 187 2.64 -2.74 -6.08
C PRO A 187 2.04 -2.72 -4.68
N ARG A 188 2.87 -3.03 -3.68
CA ARG A 188 2.52 -2.91 -2.27
C ARG A 188 1.96 -1.51 -1.95
N THR A 189 0.91 -1.47 -1.13
CA THR A 189 0.16 -0.26 -0.71
C THR A 189 -0.45 0.61 -1.82
N ALA A 190 -0.34 0.21 -3.08
CA ALA A 190 -0.79 1.03 -4.20
C ALA A 190 -2.30 1.23 -4.23
N TYR A 191 -2.75 2.38 -4.74
CA TYR A 191 -4.13 2.64 -5.13
C TYR A 191 -4.15 3.39 -6.46
N LEU A 192 -4.77 2.82 -7.49
CA LEU A 192 -4.73 3.37 -8.85
C LEU A 192 -3.29 3.61 -9.34
N GLY A 193 -2.39 2.68 -9.00
CA GLY A 193 -0.96 2.77 -9.28
C GLY A 193 -0.17 3.75 -8.38
N ILE A 194 -0.81 4.46 -7.45
CA ILE A 194 -0.14 5.45 -6.59
C ILE A 194 0.35 4.79 -5.31
N ILE A 195 1.65 4.85 -5.03
CA ILE A 195 2.24 4.39 -3.77
C ILE A 195 2.44 5.61 -2.88
N SER A 196 1.84 5.58 -1.68
CA SER A 196 1.93 6.67 -0.69
C SER A 196 2.72 6.21 0.54
N PHE A 197 3.72 6.98 0.94
CA PHE A 197 4.55 6.73 2.11
C PHE A 197 5.13 8.06 2.64
N PHE A 198 5.81 8.02 3.77
CA PHE A 198 6.48 9.17 4.36
C PHE A 198 7.98 9.02 4.22
N LEU A 199 8.76 10.09 4.14
CA LEU A 199 10.22 10.00 4.12
C LEU A 199 10.82 11.31 4.62
N LYS A 200 11.66 11.22 5.66
CA LYS A 200 12.38 12.37 6.24
C LYS A 200 11.47 13.59 6.52
N GLY A 201 10.28 13.37 7.07
CA GLY A 201 9.33 14.46 7.38
C GLY A 201 8.38 14.86 6.24
N ASN A 202 8.47 14.21 5.08
CA ASN A 202 7.70 14.58 3.89
C ASN A 202 6.78 13.45 3.41
N ARG A 203 5.59 13.80 2.91
CA ARG A 203 4.68 12.84 2.26
C ARG A 203 5.10 12.65 0.81
N ILE A 204 5.39 11.41 0.42
CA ILE A 204 5.81 11.08 -0.94
C ILE A 204 4.73 10.25 -1.64
N PHE A 205 4.47 10.59 -2.89
CA PHE A 205 3.61 9.85 -3.80
C PHE A 205 4.43 9.41 -5.02
N ILE A 206 4.61 8.10 -5.20
CA ILE A 206 5.11 7.57 -6.48
C ILE A 206 3.90 7.28 -7.36
N THR A 207 3.82 7.92 -8.52
CA THR A 207 2.61 7.94 -9.37
C THR A 207 2.93 7.54 -10.80
N PRO A 208 1.99 6.91 -11.52
CA PRO A 208 2.04 6.89 -12.98
C PRO A 208 2.20 8.32 -13.53
N SER A 209 2.92 8.49 -14.64
CA SER A 209 3.22 9.81 -15.23
C SER A 209 1.99 10.61 -15.66
N ASN A 210 0.82 9.99 -15.83
CA ASN A 210 -0.42 10.74 -16.09
C ASN A 210 -1.66 10.04 -15.49
N SER A 211 -2.42 10.78 -14.68
CA SER A 211 -3.67 10.33 -14.07
C SER A 211 -4.73 9.90 -15.08
N THR A 212 -4.78 10.55 -16.24
CA THR A 212 -5.75 10.25 -17.30
C THR A 212 -5.33 9.08 -18.19
N LYS A 213 -4.09 8.59 -18.04
CA LYS A 213 -3.56 7.42 -18.77
C LYS A 213 -3.51 6.15 -17.92
N TRP A 214 -3.92 6.19 -16.66
CA TRP A 214 -3.98 4.98 -15.85
C TRP A 214 -5.08 4.05 -16.39
N ASN A 215 -4.66 3.00 -17.08
CA ASN A 215 -5.55 2.04 -17.76
C ASN A 215 -5.72 0.72 -16.99
N GLY A 216 -5.35 0.72 -15.71
CA GLY A 216 -5.31 -0.48 -14.87
C GLY A 216 -3.90 -1.02 -14.67
N TYR A 217 -3.82 -2.19 -14.03
CA TYR A 217 -2.58 -2.90 -13.78
C TYR A 217 -2.31 -3.90 -14.90
N ASP A 218 -1.07 -3.95 -15.40
CA ASP A 218 -0.61 -5.03 -16.27
C ASP A 218 -0.24 -6.24 -15.40
N THR A 219 -0.96 -7.35 -15.53
CA THR A 219 -0.72 -8.55 -14.73
C THR A 219 0.63 -9.21 -15.01
N LYS A 220 1.29 -8.88 -16.13
CA LYS A 220 2.64 -9.35 -16.44
C LYS A 220 3.71 -8.65 -15.61
N TRP A 221 3.36 -7.58 -14.89
CA TRP A 221 4.28 -6.86 -14.03
C TRP A 221 4.46 -7.59 -12.70
N GLU A 222 5.43 -8.50 -12.67
CA GLU A 222 5.90 -9.16 -11.46
C GLU A 222 7.32 -8.69 -11.12
N ALA A 223 7.63 -8.58 -9.83
CA ALA A 223 8.99 -8.31 -9.43
C ALA A 223 9.92 -9.46 -9.85
N PRO A 224 11.14 -9.15 -10.35
CA PRO A 224 12.13 -10.16 -10.64
C PRO A 224 12.38 -11.05 -9.42
N ARG A 225 12.60 -12.36 -9.65
CA ARG A 225 12.77 -13.34 -8.57
C ARG A 225 13.83 -12.94 -7.54
N ILE A 226 14.91 -12.30 -7.98
CA ILE A 226 15.98 -11.77 -7.11
C ILE A 226 15.45 -10.77 -6.06
N VAL A 227 14.45 -9.97 -6.42
CA VAL A 227 13.80 -9.02 -5.50
C VAL A 227 12.86 -9.75 -4.54
N LEU A 228 12.16 -10.78 -5.03
CA LEU A 228 11.27 -11.61 -4.21
C LEU A 228 12.03 -12.45 -3.18
N ASP A 229 13.21 -12.94 -3.54
CA ASP A 229 14.09 -13.71 -2.66
C ASP A 229 14.78 -12.84 -1.61
N GLY A 230 14.56 -11.52 -1.66
CA GLY A 230 15.22 -10.57 -0.79
C GLY A 230 16.73 -10.71 -0.92
N LEU A 231 17.25 -10.68 -2.15
CA LEU A 231 18.68 -10.54 -2.46
C LEU A 231 18.94 -9.08 -2.81
#